data_AF-A0A023GB32-F1
#
_entry.id   AF-A0A023GB32-F1
#
_cell.length_a   1.000
_cell.length_b   1.000
_cell.length_c   1.000
_cell.angle_alpha   90.00
_cell.angle_beta   90.00
_cell.angle_gamma   90.00
#
_symmetry.space_group_name_H-M   'P 1'
#
loop_
_entity.id
_entity.type
_entity.pdbx_description
1 polymer ?
#
loop_
_entity_poly.entity_id
_entity_poly.type
_entity_poly.pdbx_seq_one_letter_code
_entity_poly.pdbx_strand_id
1 'polypeptide(L)'
;MQKHDQKENLTKSRKFDGLMLRAGMIRGSLACVACARGKMVNEFSKNVSLRPASTAVQMGLMMSKQRELKKLPVPPLKETLQMYVKSIKPLVTSGQLEKTLKVVQEFAEPNGIGAKLYRILESKAASTENWLADWWLEGAYLSYRMPVVVYSNPAMALPKQTFTQKDDQLKHAALLIAGALDFKALIERQQLEPEMMGKDPLDMSQYQKIFSTCRVPGYKQDRLETYFLSDS
;
A
#
# COMPACT_ATOMS: atom_id res chain seq x y z
N MET A 1 -43.48 -18.75 49.97
CA MET A 1 -42.24 -17.95 49.91
C MET A 1 -41.08 -18.94 49.82
N GLN A 2 -40.14 -18.69 48.90
CA GLN A 2 -38.98 -19.52 48.53
C GLN A 2 -39.18 -20.50 47.36
N LYS A 3 -38.16 -20.48 46.50
CA LYS A 3 -38.15 -20.66 45.05
C LYS A 3 -37.80 -22.10 44.67
N HIS A 4 -38.46 -22.57 43.62
CA HIS A 4 -38.07 -23.73 42.82
C HIS A 4 -36.77 -23.47 42.06
N ASP A 5 -35.79 -24.33 42.34
CA ASP A 5 -35.02 -25.21 41.46
C ASP A 5 -34.83 -24.94 39.95
N GLN A 6 -33.70 -25.49 39.48
CA GLN A 6 -33.22 -25.72 38.10
C GLN A 6 -32.41 -24.62 37.40
N LYS A 7 -31.07 -24.77 37.52
CA LYS A 7 -30.10 -24.37 36.49
C LYS A 7 -29.57 -25.64 35.83
N GLU A 8 -29.98 -25.90 34.60
CA GLU A 8 -29.31 -26.84 33.69
C GLU A 8 -28.74 -26.10 32.47
N ASN A 9 -27.62 -26.65 32.03
CA ASN A 9 -26.74 -26.22 30.94
C ASN A 9 -27.45 -25.99 29.60
N LEU A 10 -26.86 -25.14 28.73
CA LEU A 10 -26.40 -25.53 27.37
C LEU A 10 -25.88 -24.30 26.57
N THR A 11 -24.57 -24.32 26.35
CA THR A 11 -23.87 -24.13 25.06
C THR A 11 -24.35 -23.09 24.03
N LYS A 12 -23.50 -22.08 23.78
CA LYS A 12 -22.70 -21.88 22.53
C LYS A 12 -22.34 -20.41 22.38
N SER A 13 -21.07 -20.09 22.66
CA SER A 13 -20.42 -18.87 22.18
C SER A 13 -20.45 -18.86 20.65
N ARG A 14 -21.25 -17.96 20.07
CA ARG A 14 -21.25 -17.71 18.63
C ARG A 14 -20.13 -16.73 18.31
N LYS A 15 -19.22 -17.22 17.47
CA LYS A 15 -18.18 -16.48 16.77
C LYS A 15 -18.76 -15.21 16.14
N PHE A 16 -18.15 -14.07 16.43
CA PHE A 16 -18.29 -12.84 15.66
C PHE A 16 -17.26 -12.90 14.52
N ASP A 17 -17.68 -13.35 13.34
CA ASP A 17 -16.90 -13.19 12.11
C ASP A 17 -17.06 -11.75 11.61
N GLY A 18 -16.32 -10.84 12.24
CA GLY A 18 -16.15 -9.47 11.80
C GLY A 18 -15.07 -9.39 10.71
N LEU A 19 -15.52 -9.27 9.45
CA LEU A 19 -14.67 -8.98 8.30
C LEU A 19 -14.12 -7.54 8.43
N MET A 20 -13.06 -7.37 9.22
CA MET A 20 -12.26 -6.14 9.22
C MET A 20 -11.56 -6.02 7.88
N LEU A 21 -11.73 -4.87 7.22
CA LEU A 21 -10.82 -4.39 6.19
C LEU A 21 -9.40 -4.42 6.78
N ARG A 22 -8.62 -5.43 6.39
CA ARG A 22 -7.19 -5.45 6.63
C ARG A 22 -6.59 -4.48 5.63
N ALA A 23 -6.45 -3.22 6.05
CA ALA A 23 -5.45 -2.35 5.47
C ALA A 23 -4.13 -3.12 5.52
N GLY A 24 -3.52 -3.35 4.35
CA GLY A 24 -2.21 -3.94 4.23
C GLY A 24 -1.22 -3.03 4.92
N MET A 25 -1.00 -3.25 6.23
CA MET A 25 0.28 -2.94 6.82
C MET A 25 1.30 -3.73 6.02
N ILE A 26 2.14 -3.02 5.28
CA ILE A 26 3.45 -3.49 4.88
C ILE A 26 4.06 -4.03 6.17
N ARG A 27 4.03 -5.37 6.33
CA ARG A 27 4.87 -6.02 7.32
C ARG A 27 6.26 -5.89 6.74
N GLY A 28 6.86 -4.71 6.93
CA GLY A 28 8.30 -4.57 6.88
C GLY A 28 8.81 -5.62 7.85
N SER A 29 9.36 -6.69 7.31
CA SER A 29 9.93 -7.75 8.10
C SER A 29 10.96 -7.07 8.99
N LEU A 30 10.67 -6.98 10.29
CA LEU A 30 11.64 -6.67 11.32
C LEU A 30 12.62 -7.86 11.36
N ALA A 31 13.47 -7.93 10.36
CA ALA A 31 14.59 -8.83 10.25
C ALA A 31 15.82 -8.02 9.82
N CYS A 32 16.01 -6.87 10.46
CA CYS A 32 17.33 -6.23 10.55
C CYS A 32 17.48 -5.48 11.88
N VAL A 33 17.11 -6.15 12.98
CA VAL A 33 17.62 -5.81 14.32
C VAL A 33 18.28 -7.06 14.90
N ALA A 34 19.20 -7.64 14.13
CA ALA A 34 20.25 -8.43 14.74
C ALA A 34 21.39 -7.44 15.03
N CYS A 35 21.58 -7.14 16.31
CA CYS A 35 22.79 -6.57 16.85
C CYS A 35 23.95 -7.55 16.56
N ALA A 36 24.43 -7.56 15.32
CA ALA A 36 25.61 -8.30 14.92
C ALA A 36 26.81 -7.42 15.24
N ARG A 37 27.39 -7.65 16.43
CA ARG A 37 28.71 -7.15 16.84
C ARG A 37 29.67 -7.14 15.64
N GLY A 38 29.99 -5.97 15.11
CA GLY A 38 31.25 -5.62 14.45
C GLY A 38 31.82 -6.54 13.35
N LYS A 39 31.05 -7.42 12.70
CA LYS A 39 31.60 -8.37 11.71
C LYS A 39 30.97 -8.35 10.32
N MET A 40 29.91 -7.57 10.08
CA MET A 40 29.22 -7.58 8.78
C MET A 40 29.66 -6.47 7.80
N VAL A 41 30.65 -5.65 8.16
CA VAL A 41 31.08 -4.51 7.30
C VAL A 41 32.23 -4.89 6.35
N ASN A 42 32.84 -6.08 6.49
CA ASN A 42 34.13 -6.37 5.85
C ASN A 42 34.12 -7.49 4.79
N GLU A 43 32.98 -8.13 4.51
CA GLU A 43 32.89 -9.18 3.48
C GLU A 43 32.32 -8.69 2.14
N PHE A 44 31.56 -7.60 2.10
CA PHE A 44 30.91 -7.12 0.87
C PHE A 44 31.85 -6.40 -0.10
N SER A 45 33.06 -6.03 0.35
CA SER A 45 34.02 -5.23 -0.44
C SER A 45 34.86 -6.05 -1.44
N LYS A 46 34.80 -7.39 -1.41
CA LYS A 46 35.78 -8.21 -2.16
C LYS A 46 35.38 -8.62 -3.59
N ASN A 47 34.15 -8.40 -4.06
CA ASN A 47 33.74 -8.89 -5.38
C ASN A 47 32.83 -7.91 -6.17
N VAL A 48 33.23 -6.64 -6.28
CA VAL A 48 32.64 -5.73 -7.28
C VAL A 48 33.27 -6.03 -8.64
N SER A 49 32.74 -7.05 -9.32
CA SER A 49 33.00 -7.25 -10.75
C SER A 49 31.95 -6.46 -11.54
N LEU A 50 32.38 -5.37 -12.17
CA LEU A 50 31.56 -4.62 -13.12
C LEU A 50 31.33 -5.50 -14.34
N ARG A 51 30.12 -6.09 -14.46
CA ARG A 51 29.71 -6.78 -15.70
C ARG A 51 29.33 -5.74 -16.74
N PRO A 52 29.71 -5.93 -18.02
CA PRO A 52 29.28 -5.03 -19.09
C PRO A 52 27.77 -5.15 -19.27
N ALA A 53 27.13 -4.01 -19.54
CA ALA A 53 25.70 -3.91 -19.78
C ALA A 53 25.31 -4.68 -21.05
N SER A 54 24.68 -5.83 -20.87
CA SER A 54 23.94 -6.51 -21.94
C SER A 54 22.68 -5.70 -22.24
N THR A 55 22.46 -5.40 -23.52
CA THR A 55 21.35 -4.58 -24.07
C THR A 55 19.98 -5.29 -24.09
N ALA A 56 19.79 -6.33 -23.29
CA ALA A 56 18.47 -6.79 -22.89
C ALA A 56 18.25 -6.38 -21.43
N VAL A 57 17.27 -5.52 -21.16
CA VAL A 57 16.81 -5.25 -19.79
C VAL A 57 16.19 -6.54 -19.25
N GLN A 58 17.04 -7.43 -18.76
CA GLN A 58 16.61 -8.62 -18.07
C GLN A 58 15.96 -8.13 -16.78
N MET A 59 14.65 -8.36 -16.67
CA MET A 59 13.89 -8.08 -15.47
C MET A 59 14.59 -8.75 -14.29
N GLY A 60 15.12 -7.97 -13.36
CA GLY A 60 15.88 -8.47 -12.23
C GLY A 60 14.99 -9.21 -11.24
N LEU A 61 15.62 -9.85 -10.26
CA LEU A 61 14.96 -10.70 -9.27
C LEU A 61 13.74 -10.03 -8.63
N MET A 62 13.87 -8.77 -8.21
CA MET A 62 12.81 -7.98 -7.59
C MET A 62 11.54 -7.91 -8.43
N MET A 63 11.68 -7.79 -9.74
CA MET A 63 10.56 -7.59 -10.67
C MET A 63 10.17 -8.90 -11.38
N SER A 64 10.79 -10.03 -11.02
CA SER A 64 10.60 -11.33 -11.69
C SER A 64 9.16 -11.83 -11.66
N LYS A 65 8.41 -11.47 -10.61
CA LYS A 65 6.99 -11.84 -10.41
C LYS A 65 5.99 -10.86 -10.98
N GLN A 66 6.42 -9.76 -11.62
CA GLN A 66 5.49 -8.70 -12.00
C GLN A 66 4.50 -9.11 -13.10
N ARG A 67 4.89 -10.06 -13.97
CA ARG A 67 4.00 -10.62 -15.00
C ARG A 67 2.99 -11.63 -14.45
N GLU A 68 3.15 -12.09 -13.21
CA GLU A 68 2.22 -13.02 -12.54
C GLU A 68 1.08 -12.27 -11.83
N LEU A 69 1.16 -10.94 -11.73
CA LEU A 69 0.13 -10.15 -11.08
C LEU A 69 -1.19 -10.16 -11.85
N LYS A 70 -2.29 -10.27 -11.11
CA LYS A 70 -3.63 -10.07 -11.65
C LYS A 70 -3.90 -8.57 -11.77
N LYS A 71 -4.54 -8.16 -12.86
CA LYS A 71 -5.07 -6.80 -13.00
C LYS A 71 -6.08 -6.50 -11.89
N LEU A 72 -6.16 -5.24 -11.47
CA LEU A 72 -7.16 -4.81 -10.50
C LEU A 72 -8.58 -5.04 -11.08
N PRO A 73 -9.43 -5.87 -10.47
CA PRO A 73 -10.75 -6.15 -11.00
C PRO A 73 -11.68 -4.94 -10.84
N VAL A 74 -12.74 -4.91 -11.64
CA VAL A 74 -13.90 -4.04 -11.41
C VAL A 74 -14.96 -4.88 -10.68
N PRO A 75 -15.26 -4.61 -9.40
CA PRO A 75 -16.25 -5.40 -8.66
C PRO A 75 -17.65 -5.29 -9.28
N PRO A 76 -18.53 -6.31 -9.20
CA PRO A 76 -19.89 -6.22 -9.72
C PRO A 76 -20.64 -5.03 -9.13
N LEU A 77 -21.31 -4.24 -9.99
CA LEU A 77 -22.05 -3.04 -9.56
C LEU A 77 -23.07 -3.35 -8.46
N LYS A 78 -23.86 -4.41 -8.65
CA LYS A 78 -24.90 -4.85 -7.71
C LYS A 78 -24.32 -5.15 -6.32
N GLU A 79 -23.22 -5.91 -6.26
CA GLU A 79 -22.57 -6.27 -5.00
C GLU A 79 -21.97 -5.04 -4.31
N THR A 80 -21.35 -4.15 -5.10
CA THR A 80 -20.79 -2.88 -4.60
C THR A 80 -21.87 -2.02 -3.95
N LEU A 81 -23.03 -1.87 -4.60
CA LEU A 81 -24.15 -1.08 -4.07
C LEU A 81 -24.78 -1.72 -2.81
N GLN A 82 -24.88 -3.06 -2.77
CA GLN A 82 -25.33 -3.76 -1.56
C GLN A 82 -24.38 -3.56 -0.39
N MET A 83 -23.07 -3.64 -0.63
CA MET A 83 -22.05 -3.35 0.38
C MET A 83 -22.11 -1.91 0.85
N TYR A 84 -22.29 -0.95 -0.06
CA TYR A 84 -22.45 0.47 0.26
C TYR A 84 -23.64 0.71 1.21
N VAL A 85 -24.83 0.17 0.89
CA VAL A 85 -26.01 0.29 1.74
C VAL A 85 -25.75 -0.34 3.12
N LYS A 86 -25.12 -1.51 3.16
CA LYS A 86 -24.76 -2.18 4.42
C LYS A 86 -23.78 -1.35 5.26
N SER A 87 -22.81 -0.68 4.63
CA SER A 87 -21.79 0.12 5.34
C SER A 87 -22.34 1.42 5.91
N ILE A 88 -23.30 2.05 5.24
CA ILE A 88 -23.87 3.33 5.72
C ILE A 88 -25.01 3.13 6.71
N LYS A 89 -25.69 1.97 6.71
CA LYS A 89 -26.82 1.68 7.59
C LYS A 89 -26.61 2.05 9.07
N PRO A 90 -25.45 1.78 9.72
CA PRO A 90 -25.23 2.17 11.11
C PRO A 90 -24.92 3.67 11.31
N LEU A 91 -24.70 4.43 10.24
CA LEU A 91 -24.27 5.83 10.28
C LEU A 91 -25.40 6.83 10.00
N VAL A 92 -26.56 6.35 9.57
CA VAL A 92 -27.67 7.19 9.10
C VAL A 92 -28.99 6.84 9.78
N THR A 93 -29.90 7.80 9.82
CA THR A 93 -31.28 7.57 10.30
C THR A 93 -32.07 6.70 9.32
N SER A 94 -33.16 6.08 9.79
CA SER A 94 -34.04 5.26 8.94
C SER A 94 -34.59 6.02 7.73
N GLY A 95 -35.00 7.28 7.91
CA GLY A 95 -35.50 8.11 6.80
C GLY A 95 -34.42 8.46 5.76
N GLN A 96 -33.17 8.67 6.19
CA GLN A 96 -32.04 8.88 5.27
C GLN A 96 -31.69 7.59 4.52
N LEU A 97 -31.73 6.44 5.21
CA LEU A 97 -31.50 5.15 4.59
C LEU A 97 -32.55 4.86 3.52
N GLU A 98 -33.83 5.12 3.77
CA GLU A 98 -34.91 4.92 2.80
C GLU A 98 -34.70 5.78 1.54
N LYS A 99 -34.33 7.05 1.70
CA LYS A 99 -33.95 7.92 0.58
C LYS A 99 -32.77 7.36 -0.21
N THR A 100 -31.75 6.86 0.48
CA THR A 100 -30.56 6.29 -0.16
C THR A 100 -30.89 5.02 -0.93
N LEU A 101 -31.74 4.15 -0.38
CA LEU A 101 -32.20 2.93 -1.05
C LEU A 101 -32.90 3.24 -2.38
N LYS A 102 -33.76 4.27 -2.41
CA LYS A 102 -34.43 4.74 -3.64
C LYS A 102 -33.40 5.17 -4.69
N VAL A 103 -32.44 6.02 -4.30
CA VAL A 103 -31.37 6.48 -5.21
C VAL A 103 -30.52 5.32 -5.73
N VAL A 104 -30.14 4.38 -4.85
CA VAL A 104 -29.36 3.20 -5.22
C VAL A 104 -30.12 2.31 -6.22
N GLN A 105 -31.43 2.14 -6.02
CA GLN A 105 -32.27 1.38 -6.94
C GLN A 105 -32.31 2.04 -8.33
N GLU A 106 -32.61 3.35 -8.39
CA GLU A 106 -32.62 4.12 -9.65
C GLU A 106 -31.25 4.09 -10.37
N PHE A 107 -30.16 4.20 -9.60
CA PHE A 107 -28.80 4.13 -10.14
C PHE A 107 -28.49 2.75 -10.74
N ALA A 108 -29.01 1.68 -10.15
CA ALA A 108 -28.78 0.30 -10.53
C ALA A 108 -29.69 -0.22 -11.66
N GLU A 109 -30.69 0.57 -12.09
CA GLU A 109 -31.58 0.18 -13.19
C GLU A 109 -30.77 -0.21 -14.44
N PRO A 110 -31.22 -1.22 -15.24
CA PRO A 110 -30.46 -1.70 -16.40
C PRO A 110 -30.11 -0.61 -17.43
N ASN A 111 -30.94 0.43 -17.52
CA ASN A 111 -30.75 1.61 -18.37
C ASN A 111 -30.40 2.88 -17.59
N GLY A 112 -30.20 2.76 -16.27
CA GLY A 112 -29.81 3.83 -15.37
C GLY A 112 -28.38 4.32 -15.61
N ILE A 113 -28.05 5.46 -15.01
CA ILE A 113 -26.72 6.06 -15.16
C ILE A 113 -25.61 5.17 -14.59
N GLY A 114 -25.87 4.41 -13.51
CA GLY A 114 -24.90 3.52 -12.90
C GLY A 114 -24.48 2.39 -13.83
N ALA A 115 -25.41 1.76 -14.54
CA ALA A 115 -25.10 0.74 -15.53
C ALA A 115 -24.25 1.28 -16.68
N LYS A 116 -24.49 2.53 -17.13
CA LYS A 116 -23.69 3.19 -18.17
C LYS A 116 -22.26 3.47 -17.68
N LEU A 117 -22.11 4.06 -16.49
CA LEU A 117 -20.81 4.34 -15.89
C LEU A 117 -20.01 3.07 -15.62
N TYR A 118 -20.68 1.98 -15.22
CA TYR A 118 -20.05 0.69 -15.00
C TYR A 118 -19.42 0.12 -16.28
N ARG A 119 -20.14 0.17 -17.41
CA ARG A 119 -19.59 -0.27 -18.71
C ARG A 119 -18.37 0.55 -19.15
N ILE A 120 -18.39 1.86 -18.90
CA ILE A 120 -17.22 2.73 -19.15
C ILE A 120 -16.04 2.31 -18.29
N LEU A 121 -16.29 2.00 -17.01
CA LEU A 121 -15.27 1.53 -16.09
C LEU A 121 -14.67 0.18 -16.50
N GLU A 122 -15.51 -0.77 -16.92
CA GLU A 122 -15.07 -2.06 -17.47
C GLU A 122 -14.21 -1.88 -18.73
N SER A 123 -14.63 -1.00 -19.65
CA SER A 123 -13.84 -0.67 -20.85
C SER A 123 -12.48 -0.07 -20.50
N LYS A 124 -12.41 0.80 -19.48
CA LYS A 124 -11.14 1.34 -18.97
C LYS A 124 -10.28 0.24 -18.36
N ALA A 125 -10.85 -0.66 -17.57
CA ALA A 125 -10.13 -1.78 -16.97
C ALA A 125 -9.59 -2.79 -17.98
N ALA A 126 -10.31 -3.02 -19.07
CA ALA A 126 -9.84 -3.86 -20.16
C ALA A 126 -8.61 -3.26 -20.87
N SER A 127 -8.58 -1.94 -21.03
CA SER A 127 -7.57 -1.20 -21.80
C SER A 127 -6.38 -0.67 -20.98
N THR A 128 -6.36 -0.86 -19.66
CA THR A 128 -5.29 -0.38 -18.77
C THR A 128 -4.66 -1.53 -17.98
N GLU A 129 -3.46 -1.34 -17.44
CA GLU A 129 -2.84 -2.30 -16.51
C GLU A 129 -3.50 -2.23 -15.13
N ASN A 130 -3.77 -1.02 -14.66
CA ASN A 130 -4.53 -0.74 -13.45
C ASN A 130 -5.44 0.46 -13.70
N TRP A 131 -6.75 0.25 -13.69
CA TRP A 131 -7.72 1.30 -14.02
C TRP A 131 -7.83 2.40 -12.98
N LEU A 132 -7.37 2.16 -11.75
CA LEU A 132 -7.53 3.07 -10.62
C LEU A 132 -6.25 3.86 -10.30
N ALA A 133 -5.07 3.37 -10.70
CA ALA A 133 -3.78 3.89 -10.23
C ALA A 133 -3.63 5.42 -10.39
N ASP A 134 -3.82 5.94 -11.60
CA ASP A 134 -3.67 7.38 -11.87
C ASP A 134 -4.74 8.19 -11.15
N TRP A 135 -6.02 7.78 -11.23
CA TRP A 135 -7.12 8.46 -10.55
C TRP A 135 -6.93 8.51 -9.03
N TRP A 136 -6.40 7.44 -8.44
CA TRP A 136 -6.10 7.39 -7.02
C TRP A 136 -4.96 8.35 -6.67
N LEU A 137 -3.84 8.30 -7.40
CA LEU A 137 -2.71 9.18 -7.16
C LEU A 137 -3.11 10.66 -7.27
N GLU A 138 -3.82 10.99 -8.34
CA GLU A 138 -4.26 12.35 -8.63
C GLU A 138 -5.31 12.85 -7.63
N GLY A 139 -6.35 12.06 -7.37
CA GLY A 139 -7.47 12.46 -6.52
C GLY A 139 -7.13 12.44 -5.03
N ALA A 140 -6.43 11.42 -4.56
CA ALA A 140 -6.13 11.27 -3.13
C ALA A 140 -4.94 12.12 -2.65
N TYR A 141 -3.97 12.42 -3.53
CA TYR A 141 -2.73 13.08 -3.12
C TYR A 141 -2.42 14.36 -3.89
N LEU A 142 -2.28 14.27 -5.22
CA LEU A 142 -1.71 15.38 -6.01
C LEU A 142 -2.65 16.59 -6.12
N SER A 143 -3.96 16.34 -6.15
CA SER A 143 -4.99 17.39 -6.14
C SER A 143 -5.40 17.79 -4.73
N TYR A 144 -4.95 17.07 -3.69
CA TYR A 144 -5.25 17.42 -2.31
C TYR A 144 -4.44 18.65 -1.88
N ARG A 145 -5.15 19.74 -1.55
CA ARG A 145 -4.56 21.07 -1.32
C ARG A 145 -4.28 21.42 0.13
N MET A 146 -4.67 20.57 1.09
CA MET A 146 -4.26 20.78 2.47
C MET A 146 -2.74 20.56 2.60
N PRO A 147 -2.08 21.21 3.57
CA PRO A 147 -0.66 21.01 3.80
C PRO A 147 -0.33 19.52 3.98
N VAL A 148 0.75 19.04 3.36
CA VAL A 148 1.13 17.62 3.47
C VAL A 148 1.56 17.24 4.89
N VAL A 149 2.10 18.19 5.65
CA VAL A 149 2.48 18.02 7.05
C VAL A 149 1.22 17.77 7.88
N VAL A 150 1.21 16.71 8.70
CA VAL A 150 0.07 16.22 9.48
C VAL A 150 -1.06 15.58 8.65
N TYR A 151 -1.52 16.22 7.57
CA TYR A 151 -2.73 15.78 6.85
C TYR A 151 -2.49 14.67 5.83
N SER A 152 -1.27 14.50 5.33
CA SER A 152 -0.97 13.50 4.28
C SER A 152 0.30 12.69 4.52
N ASN A 153 1.34 13.27 5.12
CA ASN A 153 2.62 12.60 5.33
C ASN A 153 2.57 11.80 6.65
N PRO A 154 2.48 10.46 6.60
CA PRO A 154 2.66 9.67 7.80
C PRO A 154 4.11 9.80 8.31
N ALA A 155 4.28 9.85 9.62
CA ALA A 155 5.58 9.85 10.27
C ALA A 155 5.73 8.59 11.12
N MET A 156 6.97 8.10 11.22
CA MET A 156 7.32 6.95 12.07
C MET A 156 8.38 7.37 13.08
N ALA A 157 8.15 7.03 14.34
CA ALA A 157 9.19 7.12 15.37
C ALA A 157 9.97 5.80 15.41
N LEU A 158 11.29 5.88 15.21
CA LEU A 158 12.18 4.74 15.35
C LEU A 158 12.54 4.49 16.83
N PRO A 159 13.03 3.29 17.19
CA PRO A 159 13.51 3.02 18.54
C PRO A 159 14.52 4.07 19.01
N LYS A 160 14.29 4.62 20.20
CA LYS A 160 15.13 5.67 20.79
C LYS A 160 16.58 5.18 20.91
N GLN A 161 17.49 5.98 20.38
CA GLN A 161 18.93 5.79 20.58
C GLN A 161 19.41 6.65 21.75
N THR A 162 20.46 6.19 22.44
CA THR A 162 21.12 6.94 23.51
C THR A 162 22.50 7.34 23.02
N PHE A 163 22.76 8.65 22.99
CA PHE A 163 24.05 9.22 22.59
C PHE A 163 24.65 9.94 23.79
N THR A 164 25.93 9.68 24.07
CA THR A 164 26.64 10.37 25.16
C THR A 164 27.34 11.61 24.62
N GLN A 165 27.82 11.56 23.38
CA GLN A 165 28.50 12.66 22.70
C GLN A 165 27.90 12.93 21.32
N LYS A 166 28.15 14.13 20.78
CA LYS A 166 27.74 14.51 19.42
C LYS A 166 28.30 13.55 18.36
N ASP A 167 29.52 13.05 18.57
CA ASP A 167 30.15 12.09 17.66
C ASP A 167 29.39 10.76 17.59
N ASP A 168 28.73 10.32 18.66
CA ASP A 168 27.90 9.11 18.64
C ASP A 168 26.66 9.32 17.76
N GLN A 169 26.04 10.49 17.85
CA GLN A 169 24.92 10.88 17.00
C GLN A 169 25.34 10.95 15.52
N LEU A 170 26.51 11.55 15.23
CA LEU A 170 27.04 11.64 13.87
C LEU A 170 27.38 10.26 13.30
N LYS A 171 28.01 9.38 14.10
CA LYS A 171 28.27 7.98 13.72
C LYS A 171 26.97 7.25 13.41
N HIS A 172 25.95 7.41 14.24
CA HIS A 172 24.65 6.80 14.02
C HIS A 172 23.98 7.32 12.73
N ALA A 173 24.01 8.64 12.49
CA ALA A 173 23.49 9.23 11.26
C ALA A 173 24.24 8.72 10.02
N ALA A 174 25.57 8.61 10.08
CA ALA A 174 26.37 8.07 8.99
C ALA A 174 26.01 6.60 8.69
N LEU A 175 25.81 5.78 9.72
CA LEU A 175 25.36 4.39 9.56
C LEU A 175 23.95 4.29 8.98
N LEU A 176 23.03 5.16 9.39
CA LEU A 176 21.68 5.22 8.84
C LEU A 176 21.70 5.58 7.35
N ILE A 177 22.51 6.56 6.96
CA ILE A 177 22.71 6.94 5.56
C ILE A 177 23.31 5.78 4.76
N ALA A 178 24.36 5.14 5.29
CA ALA A 178 25.00 3.99 4.64
C ALA A 178 23.99 2.85 4.42
N GLY A 179 23.21 2.48 5.43
CA GLY A 179 22.18 1.44 5.30
C GLY A 179 21.07 1.81 4.31
N ALA A 180 20.66 3.09 4.25
CA ALA A 180 19.70 3.55 3.25
C ALA A 180 20.27 3.46 1.82
N LEU A 181 21.56 3.75 1.63
CA LEU A 181 22.24 3.62 0.34
C LEU A 181 22.44 2.16 -0.07
N ASP A 182 22.76 1.27 0.88
CA ASP A 182 22.82 -0.17 0.63
C ASP A 182 21.45 -0.69 0.15
N PHE A 183 20.37 -0.26 0.80
CA PHE A 183 19.01 -0.62 0.39
C PHE A 183 18.64 -0.04 -0.98
N LYS A 184 18.98 1.22 -1.25
CA LYS A 184 18.82 1.83 -2.57
C LYS A 184 19.54 1.04 -3.65
N ALA A 185 20.78 0.60 -3.39
CA ALA A 185 21.54 -0.21 -4.33
C ALA A 185 20.88 -1.56 -4.63
N LEU A 186 20.25 -2.20 -3.64
CA LEU A 186 19.45 -3.42 -3.86
C LEU A 186 18.26 -3.17 -4.79
N ILE A 187 17.54 -2.06 -4.61
CA ILE A 187 16.42 -1.69 -5.48
C ILE A 187 16.89 -1.42 -6.91
N GLU A 188 17.92 -0.59 -7.09
CA GLU A 188 18.42 -0.21 -8.41
C GLU A 188 19.01 -1.39 -9.18
N ARG A 189 19.63 -2.34 -8.48
CA ARG A 189 20.12 -3.60 -9.07
C ARG A 189 19.02 -4.66 -9.19
N GLN A 190 17.79 -4.35 -8.78
CA GLN A 190 16.64 -5.26 -8.75
C GLN A 190 16.95 -6.59 -8.04
N GLN A 191 17.65 -6.52 -6.90
CA GLN A 191 18.13 -7.67 -6.12
C GLN A 191 17.28 -7.99 -4.88
N LEU A 192 16.23 -7.21 -4.62
CA LEU A 192 15.27 -7.55 -3.57
C LEU A 192 14.52 -8.83 -3.95
N GLU A 193 14.22 -9.67 -2.96
CA GLU A 193 13.31 -10.79 -3.15
C GLU A 193 11.88 -10.28 -3.38
N PRO A 194 11.12 -10.85 -4.33
CA PRO A 194 9.71 -10.52 -4.51
C PRO A 194 8.91 -10.74 -3.22
N GLU A 195 8.10 -9.76 -2.84
CA GLU A 195 7.23 -9.89 -1.69
C GLU A 195 6.02 -10.78 -2.02
N MET A 196 5.59 -11.56 -1.03
CA MET A 196 4.50 -12.52 -1.16
C MET A 196 3.49 -12.33 -0.02
N MET A 197 2.20 -12.43 -0.34
CA MET A 197 1.14 -12.57 0.65
C MET A 197 0.60 -14.00 0.58
N GLY A 198 1.12 -14.86 1.46
CA GLY A 198 0.88 -16.30 1.35
C GLY A 198 1.55 -16.86 0.10
N LYS A 199 0.75 -17.28 -0.88
CA LYS A 199 1.25 -17.80 -2.18
C LYS A 199 1.17 -16.77 -3.30
N ASP A 200 0.51 -15.64 -3.07
CA ASP A 200 0.28 -14.63 -4.11
C ASP A 200 1.42 -13.60 -4.10
N PRO A 201 2.03 -13.28 -5.26
CA PRO A 201 3.04 -12.23 -5.34
C PRO A 201 2.41 -10.84 -5.16
N LEU A 202 3.18 -9.93 -4.58
CA LEU A 202 2.81 -8.52 -4.42
C LEU A 202 3.49 -7.64 -5.48
N ASP A 203 2.90 -6.48 -5.71
CA ASP A 203 3.47 -5.47 -6.60
C ASP A 203 4.72 -4.83 -5.98
N MET A 204 5.82 -4.81 -6.74
CA MET A 204 7.10 -4.27 -6.29
C MET A 204 7.38 -2.88 -6.86
N SER A 205 6.47 -2.32 -7.68
CA SER A 205 6.65 -1.03 -8.34
C SER A 205 6.81 0.15 -7.36
N GLN A 206 6.22 0.04 -6.16
CA GLN A 206 6.33 1.07 -5.12
C GLN A 206 7.78 1.31 -4.66
N TYR A 207 8.62 0.27 -4.63
CA TYR A 207 10.03 0.38 -4.24
C TYR A 207 10.80 1.34 -5.16
N GLN A 208 10.41 1.41 -6.44
CA GLN A 208 11.03 2.30 -7.42
C GLN A 208 10.72 3.79 -7.19
N LYS A 209 9.80 4.11 -6.27
CA LYS A 209 9.35 5.48 -5.97
C LYS A 209 9.83 5.99 -4.60
N ILE A 210 10.58 5.20 -3.84
CA ILE A 210 11.05 5.57 -2.49
C ILE A 210 12.23 6.55 -2.56
N PHE A 211 13.21 6.24 -3.40
CA PHE A 211 14.42 7.04 -3.55
C PHE A 211 14.32 7.99 -4.72
N SER A 212 15.05 9.11 -4.64
CA SER A 212 15.18 10.11 -5.69
C SER A 212 13.84 10.58 -6.28
N THR A 213 12.78 10.58 -5.46
CA THR A 213 11.44 10.97 -5.88
C THR A 213 10.96 12.13 -5.01
N CYS A 214 10.44 13.18 -5.64
CA CYS A 214 9.97 14.37 -4.96
C CYS A 214 8.60 14.81 -5.50
N ARG A 215 7.76 15.33 -4.61
CA ARG A 215 6.53 16.02 -4.98
C ARG A 215 6.85 17.47 -5.31
N VAL A 216 6.53 17.89 -6.52
CA VAL A 216 6.73 19.26 -6.99
C VAL A 216 5.38 20.00 -6.95
N PRO A 217 5.31 21.16 -6.29
CA PRO A 217 4.07 21.92 -6.17
C PRO A 217 3.63 22.45 -7.54
N GLY A 218 2.32 22.40 -7.78
CA GLY A 218 1.69 23.05 -8.93
C GLY A 218 0.49 23.89 -8.50
N TYR A 219 0.11 24.84 -9.36
CA TYR A 219 -0.96 25.80 -9.04
C TYR A 219 -2.32 25.11 -8.81
N LYS A 220 -2.69 24.18 -9.71
CA LYS A 220 -3.95 23.41 -9.60
C LYS A 220 -3.74 22.05 -8.95
N GLN A 221 -2.64 21.40 -9.31
CA GLN A 221 -2.33 20.03 -8.93
C GLN A 221 -0.81 19.91 -8.87
N ASP A 222 -0.33 19.17 -7.88
CA ASP A 222 1.08 18.86 -7.75
C ASP A 222 1.47 17.72 -8.71
N ARG A 223 2.77 17.47 -8.84
CA ARG A 223 3.29 16.38 -9.68
C ARG A 223 4.36 15.60 -8.93
N LEU A 224 4.54 14.34 -9.30
CA LEU A 224 5.58 13.49 -8.73
C LEU A 224 6.72 13.38 -9.76
N GLU A 225 7.93 13.78 -9.38
CA GLU A 225 9.13 13.61 -10.20
C GLU A 225 10.03 12.55 -9.58
N THR A 226 10.54 11.62 -10.40
CA THR A 226 11.57 10.65 -10.02
C THR A 226 12.79 10.89 -10.90
N TYR A 227 13.97 11.02 -10.29
CA TYR A 227 15.23 11.28 -10.99
C TYR A 227 16.13 10.04 -10.90
N PHE A 228 16.53 9.49 -12.05
CA PHE A 228 17.46 8.37 -12.09
C PHE A 228 18.87 8.86 -12.45
N LEU A 229 19.90 8.18 -11.93
CA LEU A 229 21.30 8.54 -12.18
C LEU A 229 21.73 8.38 -13.65
N SER A 230 20.91 7.73 -14.48
CA SER A 230 21.13 7.63 -15.94
C SER A 230 20.81 8.91 -16.70
N ASP A 231 20.17 9.89 -16.07
CA ASP A 231 19.66 11.11 -16.72
C ASP A 231 20.65 12.29 -16.61
N SER A 232 21.91 12.02 -16.22
CA SER A 232 23.02 12.99 -16.03
C SER A 232 24.20 12.64 -16.94
#